data_AF-A0A7S8LVG0-F1
#
_entry.id   AF-A0A7S8LVG0-F1
#
_cell.length_a   1.000
_cell.length_b   1.000
_cell.length_c   1.000
_cell.angle_alpha   90.00
_cell.angle_beta   90.00
_cell.angle_gamma   90.00
#
_symmetry.space_group_name_H-M   'P 1'
#
loop_
_entity.id
_entity.type
_entity.pdbx_description
1 polymer ?
#
loop_
_entity_poly.entity_id
_entity_poly.type
_entity_poly.pdbx_seq_one_letter_code
_entity_poly.pdbx_strand_id
1 'polypeptide(L)' 'TGKQNSFASRAYASWALAEKGTEQPRSLAAAFYEPINGTRQLDVAVQRITTLRENMNTVYEQKTECAS' A
#
# COMPACT_ATOMS: atom_id res chain seq x y z
N THR A 1 -2.91 22.98 -3.64
CA THR A 1 -3.99 22.20 -4.26
C THR A 1 -3.82 22.24 -5.78
N GLY A 2 -3.50 21.12 -6.44
CA GLY A 2 -3.23 21.11 -7.88
C GLY A 2 -4.52 20.98 -8.70
N LYS A 3 -4.83 21.96 -9.56
CA LYS A 3 -5.95 22.01 -10.53
C LYS A 3 -7.30 21.39 -10.08
N GLN A 4 -7.60 21.37 -8.79
CA GLN A 4 -8.81 20.76 -8.22
C GLN A 4 -10.09 21.43 -8.73
N ASN A 5 -10.06 22.73 -8.98
CA ASN A 5 -11.19 23.47 -9.55
C ASN A 5 -11.51 23.07 -11.00
N SER A 6 -10.56 22.50 -11.72
CA SER A 6 -10.72 22.13 -13.14
C SER A 6 -10.97 20.65 -13.35
N PHE A 7 -10.48 19.78 -12.45
CA PHE A 7 -10.62 18.32 -12.58
C PHE A 7 -11.57 17.69 -11.55
N ALA A 8 -12.07 18.46 -10.58
CA ALA A 8 -13.01 18.02 -9.54
C ALA A 8 -12.58 16.72 -8.81
N SER A 9 -11.28 16.48 -8.67
CA SER A 9 -10.73 15.22 -8.16
C SER A 9 -10.86 15.12 -6.63
N ARG A 10 -12.06 14.72 -6.17
CA ARG A 10 -12.41 14.46 -4.76
C ARG A 10 -12.59 12.96 -4.48
N ALA A 11 -11.72 12.12 -5.02
CA ALA A 11 -11.79 10.69 -4.80
C ALA A 11 -11.42 10.34 -3.34
N TYR A 12 -12.18 9.44 -2.73
CA TYR A 12 -11.79 8.77 -1.50
C TYR A 12 -10.81 7.63 -1.79
N ALA A 13 -9.96 7.31 -0.81
CA ALA A 13 -9.11 6.13 -0.91
C ALA A 13 -9.99 4.87 -0.97
N SER A 14 -9.81 4.04 -1.99
CA SER A 14 -10.51 2.76 -2.12
C SER A 14 -10.00 1.71 -1.13
N TRP A 15 -8.79 1.90 -0.59
CA TRP A 15 -8.15 1.00 0.36
C TRP A 15 -7.09 1.77 1.16
N ALA A 16 -6.91 1.40 2.43
CA ALA A 16 -5.86 1.90 3.29
C ALA A 16 -5.35 0.78 4.20
N LEU A 17 -4.10 0.91 4.64
CA LEU A 17 -3.47 0.02 5.60
C LEU A 17 -2.68 0.87 6.59
N ALA A 18 -2.89 0.61 7.88
CA ALA A 18 -2.07 1.15 8.94
C ALA A 18 -1.23 0.02 9.56
N GLU A 19 0.09 0.21 9.57
CA GLU A 19 1.01 -0.63 10.33
C GLU A 19 1.40 0.07 11.63
N LYS A 20 1.33 -0.68 12.72
CA LYS A 20 1.82 -0.24 14.03
C LYS A 20 2.76 -1.30 14.59
N GLY A 21 3.89 -0.83 15.13
CA GLY A 21 4.92 -1.67 15.73
C GLY A 21 5.98 -0.83 16.44
N THR A 22 6.90 -1.50 17.13
CA THR A 22 8.03 -0.86 17.84
C THR A 22 9.29 -0.79 16.99
N GLU A 23 9.27 -1.40 15.82
CA GLU A 23 10.40 -1.51 14.92
C GLU A 23 10.54 -0.28 14.03
N GLN A 24 11.68 -0.19 13.34
CA GLN A 24 11.95 0.93 12.45
C GLN A 24 10.88 1.04 11.35
N PRO A 25 10.36 2.24 11.04
CA PRO A 25 9.43 2.44 9.95
C PRO A 25 9.99 1.91 8.63
N ARG A 26 9.17 1.20 7.87
CA ARG A 26 9.52 0.60 6.58
C ARG A 26 8.64 1.15 5.46
N SER A 27 9.18 1.17 4.25
CA SER A 27 8.43 1.54 3.04
C SER A 27 8.02 0.30 2.28
N LEU A 28 6.75 0.24 1.87
CA LEU A 28 6.23 -0.81 0.99
C LEU A 28 6.21 -0.38 -0.49
N ALA A 29 6.81 0.76 -0.84
CA ALA A 29 6.82 1.29 -2.20
C ALA A 29 7.46 0.33 -3.23
N ALA A 30 8.37 -0.55 -2.78
CA ALA A 30 9.01 -1.56 -3.61
C ALA A 30 8.01 -2.55 -4.24
N ALA A 31 6.80 -2.69 -3.68
CA ALA A 31 5.73 -3.50 -4.27
C ALA A 31 5.29 -3.02 -5.67
N PHE A 32 5.67 -1.79 -6.03
CA PHE A 32 5.27 -1.10 -7.25
C PHE A 32 6.47 -0.70 -8.13
N TYR A 33 7.67 -1.21 -7.88
CA TYR A 33 8.80 -0.99 -8.78
C TYR A 33 8.55 -1.56 -10.17
N GLU A 34 7.93 -2.75 -10.23
CA GLU A 34 7.34 -3.26 -11.46
C GLU A 34 5.96 -2.61 -11.65
N PRO A 35 5.70 -1.90 -12.77
CA PRO A 35 4.41 -1.26 -13.00
C PRO A 35 3.24 -2.27 -12.99
N ILE A 36 2.07 -1.80 -12.56
CA ILE A 36 0.84 -2.58 -12.63
C ILE A 36 0.19 -2.32 -13.99
N ASN A 37 -0.01 -3.39 -14.76
CA ASN A 37 -0.63 -3.36 -16.08
C ASN A 37 -2.04 -3.98 -16.05
N GLY A 38 -2.88 -3.62 -17.02
CA GLY A 38 -4.23 -4.19 -17.17
C GLY A 38 -5.33 -3.43 -16.43
N THR A 39 -6.52 -4.04 -16.36
CA THR A 39 -7.75 -3.39 -15.86
C THR A 39 -8.01 -3.60 -14.37
N ARG A 40 -7.41 -4.63 -13.75
CA ARG A 40 -7.61 -4.99 -12.33
C ARG A 40 -6.60 -4.34 -11.40
N GLN A 41 -6.33 -3.05 -11.59
CA GLN A 41 -5.20 -2.38 -10.95
C GLN A 41 -5.33 -2.33 -9.42
N LEU A 42 -6.54 -2.09 -8.90
CA LEU A 42 -6.78 -2.02 -7.45
C LEU A 42 -6.50 -3.36 -6.77
N ASP A 43 -7.08 -4.45 -7.29
CA ASP A 43 -6.89 -5.80 -6.73
C ASP A 43 -5.42 -6.21 -6.73
N VAL A 44 -4.74 -5.98 -7.87
CA VAL A 44 -3.32 -6.30 -8.01
C VAL A 44 -2.48 -5.44 -7.07
N ALA A 45 -2.82 -4.17 -6.89
CA ALA A 45 -2.11 -3.29 -5.98
C ALA A 45 -2.22 -3.75 -4.52
N VAL A 46 -3.43 -4.08 -4.07
CA VAL A 46 -3.68 -4.61 -2.72
C VAL A 46 -2.97 -5.94 -2.51
N GLN A 47 -2.99 -6.84 -3.50
CA GLN A 47 -2.27 -8.11 -3.42
C GLN A 47 -0.76 -7.92 -3.31
N ARG A 48 -0.15 -7.05 -4.15
CA ARG A 48 1.30 -6.85 -4.16
C ARG A 48 1.80 -6.21 -2.85
N ILE A 49 1.11 -5.18 -2.37
CA ILE A 49 1.53 -4.47 -1.15
C ILE A 49 1.40 -5.37 0.09
N THR A 50 0.34 -6.20 0.18
CA THR A 50 0.16 -7.16 1.27
C THR A 50 1.15 -8.32 1.19
N THR A 51 1.46 -8.82 -0.01
CA THR A 51 2.47 -9.87 -0.21
C THR A 51 3.85 -9.40 0.21
N LEU A 52 4.28 -8.20 -0.22
CA LEU A 52 5.57 -7.64 0.20
C LEU A 52 5.64 -7.49 1.72
N ARG A 53 4.57 -6.97 2.33
CA ARG A 53 4.45 -6.85 3.77
C ARG A 53 4.64 -8.18 4.50
N GLU A 54 3.94 -9.23 4.08
CA GLU A 54 4.06 -10.54 4.75
C GLU A 54 5.44 -11.18 4.54
N ASN A 55 6.06 -10.97 3.39
CA ASN A 55 7.44 -11.39 3.16
C ASN A 55 8.40 -10.67 4.12
N MET A 56 8.24 -9.36 4.31
CA MET A 56 9.04 -8.61 5.28
C MET A 56 8.77 -9.07 6.71
N ASN A 57 7.51 -9.30 7.10
CA ASN A 57 7.17 -9.87 8.41
C ASN A 57 7.87 -11.21 8.64
N THR A 58 7.93 -12.06 7.62
CA THR A 58 8.56 -13.37 7.69
C THR A 58 10.07 -13.27 7.82
N VAL A 59 10.73 -12.46 6.98
CA VAL A 59 12.20 -12.36 6.94
C VAL A 59 12.77 -11.65 8.16
N TYR A 60 12.08 -10.62 8.65
CA TYR A 60 12.51 -9.84 9.81
C TYR A 60 11.87 -10.32 11.12
N GLU A 61 11.10 -11.42 11.08
CA GLU A 61 10.39 -12.00 12.23
C GLU A 61 9.48 -10.99 12.98
N GLN A 62 8.85 -10.09 12.23
CA GLN A 62 8.08 -8.97 12.76
C GLN A 62 6.63 -9.35 13.01
N LYS A 63 6.06 -8.80 14.09
CA LYS A 63 4.60 -8.77 14.32
C LYS A 63 4.11 -7.33 14.30
N THR A 64 3.48 -6.95 13.20
CA THR A 64 2.82 -5.65 13.06
C THR A 64 1.31 -5.79 13.29
N GLU A 65 0.74 -4.95 14.15
CA GLU A 65 -0.71 -4.87 14.32
C GLU A 65 -1.31 -4.24 13.05
N CYS A 66 -2.34 -4.89 12.50
CA CYS A 66 -3.14 -4.37 11.39
C CYS A 66 -4.48 -3.85 11.90
N ALA A 67 -4.82 -2.62 11.55
CA ALA A 67 -6.21 -2.16 11.53
C ALA A 67 -6.66 -2.10 10.07
N SER A 68 -7.68 -2.88 9.73
CA SER A 68 -8.36 -2.91 8.43
C SER A 68 -9.68 -2.17 8.49
#